data_AF-A0A392V4N5-F1
#
_entry.id   AF-A0A392V4N5-F1
#
_cell.length_a   1.000
_cell.length_b   1.000
_cell.length_c   1.000
_cell.angle_alpha   90.00
_cell.angle_beta   90.00
_cell.angle_gamma   90.00
#
_symmetry.space_group_name_H-M   'P 1'
#
loop_
_entity.id
_entity.type
_entity.pdbx_description
1 polymer ?
#
loop_
_entity_poly.entity_id
_entity_poly.type
_entity_poly.pdbx_seq_one_letter_code
_entity_poly.pdbx_strand_id
1 'polypeptide(L)' 'MPAPNFEFPVYEATEEDDEEIPDEIRRLLDRERKTVQPHEEAIEIINLGSEEDKKEIRIGASLEMTVKK' A
#
# COMPACT_ATOMS: atom_id res chain seq x y z
N MET A 1 -10.77 -22.21 29.04
CA MET A 1 -9.67 -22.16 28.06
C MET A 1 -8.53 -21.40 28.71
N PRO A 2 -7.33 -21.96 28.91
CA PRO A 2 -6.21 -21.19 29.43
C PRO A 2 -5.83 -20.07 28.44
N ALA A 3 -5.40 -18.93 28.96
CA ALA A 3 -4.97 -17.80 28.14
C ALA A 3 -3.71 -18.17 27.34
N PRO A 4 -3.54 -17.65 26.10
CA PRO A 4 -2.31 -17.87 25.34
C PRO A 4 -1.10 -17.37 26.12
N ASN A 5 -0.05 -18.19 26.21
CA ASN A 5 1.21 -17.79 26.84
C ASN A 5 2.01 -16.91 25.87
N PHE A 6 2.07 -15.62 26.13
CA PHE A 6 2.85 -14.64 25.36
C PHE A 6 4.31 -14.50 25.87
N GLU A 7 4.72 -15.24 26.90
CA GLU A 7 6.10 -15.21 27.42
C GLU A 7 7.12 -15.85 26.48
N PHE A 8 6.65 -16.59 25.46
CA PHE A 8 7.48 -17.06 24.36
C PHE A 8 7.08 -16.28 23.10
N PRO A 9 7.98 -15.44 22.54
CA PRO A 9 7.75 -14.83 21.24
C PRO A 9 7.40 -15.91 20.23
N VAL A 10 6.30 -15.72 19.49
CA VAL A 10 6.01 -16.51 18.30
C VAL A 10 7.13 -16.22 17.32
N TYR A 11 8.06 -17.18 17.18
CA TYR A 11 9.18 -17.21 16.24
C TYR A 11 9.77 -15.83 15.92
N GLU A 12 10.84 -15.45 16.63
CA GLU A 12 11.68 -14.33 16.19
C GLU A 12 12.13 -14.64 14.76
N ALA A 13 11.62 -13.90 13.79
CA ALA A 13 12.07 -14.01 12.40
C ALA A 13 13.53 -13.58 12.41
N THR A 14 14.42 -14.57 12.42
CA THR A 14 15.85 -14.32 12.22
C THR A 14 15.99 -13.59 10.89
N GLU A 15 16.73 -12.48 10.87
CA GLU A 15 17.17 -11.88 9.62
C GLU A 15 18.02 -12.93 8.91
N GLU A 16 17.37 -13.67 8.03
CA GLU A 16 18.01 -14.62 7.12
C GLU A 16 18.65 -13.76 6.03
N ASP A 17 19.73 -13.08 6.40
CA ASP A 17 20.59 -12.39 5.46
C ASP A 17 21.13 -13.45 4.50
N ASP A 18 20.75 -13.30 3.22
CA ASP A 18 21.22 -14.03 2.05
C ASP A 18 20.55 -15.37 1.67
N GLU A 19 19.35 -15.70 2.17
CA GLU A 19 18.58 -16.77 1.50
C GLU A 19 17.98 -16.27 0.18
N GLU A 20 18.48 -16.85 -0.92
CA GLU A 20 18.01 -16.53 -2.25
C GLU A 20 16.53 -16.90 -2.37
N ILE A 21 15.67 -15.90 -2.60
CA ILE A 21 14.23 -16.11 -2.79
C ILE A 21 14.01 -17.21 -3.83
N PRO A 22 13.30 -18.31 -3.48
CA PRO A 22 13.05 -19.40 -4.42
C PRO A 22 12.38 -18.91 -5.71
N ASP A 23 12.73 -19.52 -6.84
CA ASP A 23 12.23 -19.11 -8.16
C ASP A 23 10.69 -19.13 -8.25
N GLU A 24 10.04 -20.02 -7.51
CA GLU A 24 8.59 -20.06 -7.40
C GLU A 24 8.02 -18.78 -6.76
N ILE A 25 8.63 -18.31 -5.66
CA ILE A 25 8.23 -17.09 -4.96
C ILE A 25 8.54 -15.85 -5.81
N ARG A 26 9.70 -15.81 -6.49
CA ARG A 26 10.04 -14.73 -7.44
C ARG A 26 8.99 -14.60 -8.54
N ARG A 27 8.59 -15.72 -9.16
CA ARG A 27 7.55 -15.74 -10.20
C ARG A 27 6.19 -15.26 -9.68
N LEU A 28 5.84 -15.59 -8.43
CA LEU A 28 4.61 -15.12 -7.79
C LEU A 28 4.66 -13.60 -7.55
N LEU A 29 5.78 -13.08 -7.03
CA LEU A 29 5.98 -11.64 -6.83
C LEU A 29 5.92 -10.85 -8.15
N ASP A 30 6.53 -11.35 -9.22
CA ASP A 30 6.46 -10.72 -10.55
C ASP A 30 5.03 -10.69 -11.11
N ARG A 31 4.21 -11.67 -10.77
CA ARG A 31 2.79 -11.71 -11.14
C ARG A 31 1.98 -10.70 -10.32
N GLU A 32 2.21 -10.65 -9.01
CA GLU A 32 1.50 -9.75 -8.11
C GLU A 32 1.84 -8.28 -8.39
N ARG A 33 3.12 -7.96 -8.62
CA ARG A 33 3.59 -6.62 -9.02
C ARG A 33 2.92 -6.10 -10.30
N LYS A 34 2.59 -7.00 -11.24
CA LYS A 34 1.86 -6.64 -12.47
C LYS A 34 0.37 -6.39 -12.21
N THR A 35 -0.17 -6.88 -11.09
CA THR A 35 -1.61 -6.84 -10.79
C THR A 35 -1.99 -5.63 -9.94
N VAL A 36 -1.10 -5.16 -9.06
CA VAL A 36 -1.35 -4.01 -8.16
C VAL A 36 -0.55 -2.79 -8.56
N GLN A 37 -0.74 -2.29 -9.78
CA GLN A 37 -0.41 -0.89 -10.02
C GLN A 37 -1.48 -0.02 -9.36
N PRO A 38 -1.10 1.09 -8.68
CA PRO A 38 -2.05 2.11 -8.29
C PRO A 38 -2.86 2.47 -9.54
N HIS A 39 -4.17 2.31 -9.49
CA HIS A 39 -5.00 2.74 -10.60
C HIS A 39 -4.93 4.27 -10.65
N GLU A 40 -4.55 4.82 -11.81
CA GLU A 40 -4.59 6.27 -12.00
C GLU A 40 -6.05 6.68 -12.23
N GLU A 41 -6.73 7.11 -11.16
CA GLU A 41 -8.04 7.75 -11.31
C GLU A 41 -7.86 9.15 -11.88
N ALA A 42 -8.78 9.52 -12.78
CA ALA A 42 -8.86 10.89 -13.24
C ALA A 42 -9.22 11.80 -12.06
N ILE A 43 -8.40 12.82 -11.81
CA ILE A 43 -8.69 13.85 -10.82
C ILE A 43 -9.49 14.95 -11.51
N GLU A 44 -10.74 15.13 -11.09
CA GLU A 44 -11.60 16.21 -11.59
C GLU A 44 -11.52 17.42 -10.67
N ILE A 45 -11.43 18.62 -11.24
CA ILE A 45 -11.45 19.89 -10.49
C ILE A 45 -12.74 20.63 -10.83
N ILE A 46 -13.54 20.91 -9.80
CA ILE A 46 -14.86 21.54 -9.95
C ILE A 46 -14.88 22.83 -9.13
N ASN A 47 -15.29 23.94 -9.75
CA ASN A 47 -15.55 25.21 -9.07
C ASN A 47 -17.02 25.26 -8.61
N LEU A 48 -17.24 25.33 -7.30
CA LEU A 48 -18.56 25.47 -6.68
C LEU A 48 -18.93 26.93 -6.35
N GLY A 49 -18.04 27.87 -6.63
CA GLY A 49 -18.20 29.29 -6.37
C GLY A 49 -18.57 30.10 -7.62
N SER A 50 -18.69 31.42 -7.47
CA SER A 50 -18.91 32.33 -8.60
C SER A 50 -17.59 32.65 -9.31
N GLU A 51 -17.66 33.38 -10.43
CA GLU A 51 -16.45 33.82 -11.14
C GLU A 51 -15.57 34.76 -10.29
N GLU A 52 -16.20 35.52 -9.39
CA GLU A 52 -15.58 36.45 -8.45
C GLU A 52 -15.10 35.77 -7.14
N ASP A 53 -15.74 34.67 -6.72
CA ASP A 53 -15.41 33.91 -5.51
C ASP A 53 -15.30 32.41 -5.84
N LYS A 54 -14.19 32.01 -6.46
CA LYS A 54 -13.96 30.61 -6.89
C LYS A 54 -13.71 29.70 -5.69
N LYS A 55 -14.35 28.53 -5.67
CA LYS A 55 -14.18 27.48 -4.67
C LYS A 55 -13.94 26.14 -5.35
N GLU A 56 -12.68 25.76 -5.45
CA GLU A 56 -12.26 24.56 -6.19
C GLU A 56 -12.13 23.35 -5.26
N ILE A 57 -12.74 22.24 -5.66
CA ILE A 57 -12.58 20.94 -5.00
C ILE A 57 -12.00 19.94 -5.98
N ARG A 58 -11.17 19.01 -5.48
CA ARG A 58 -10.59 17.92 -6.26
C ARG A 58 -11.32 16.63 -5.91
N ILE A 59 -11.86 15.94 -6.90
CA ILE A 59 -12.53 14.65 -6.74
C ILE A 59 -11.61 13.57 -7.32
N GLY A 60 -11.24 12.59 -6.51
CA GLY A 60 -10.39 11.45 -6.88
C GLY A 60 -9.68 10.84 -5.67
N ALA A 61 -9.17 9.62 -5.78
CA ALA A 61 -8.33 9.02 -4.76
C ALA A 61 -6.86 9.43 -4.98
N SER A 62 -6.34 10.31 -4.14
CA SER A 62 -4.90 10.58 -4.09
C SER A 62 -4.23 9.52 -3.23
N LEU A 63 -3.48 8.60 -3.85
CA LEU A 63 -2.63 7.66 -3.12
C LEU A 63 -1.37 8.41 -2.67
N GLU A 64 -1.29 8.81 -1.40
CA GLU A 64 -0.05 9.38 -0.86
C GLU A 64 1.00 8.27 -0.75
N MET A 65 2.12 8.44 -1.46
CA MET A 65 3.24 7.48 -1.50
C MET A 65 4.03 7.38 -0.17
N THR A 66 3.52 7.92 0.94
CA THR A 66 4.16 7.81 2.25
C THR A 66 3.88 6.44 2.88
N VAL A 67 4.30 5.37 2.22
CA VAL A 67 4.45 4.07 2.87
C VAL A 67 5.73 4.18 3.70
N LYS A 68 5.60 4.27 5.04
CA LYS A 68 6.76 4.20 5.93
C LYS A 68 7.45 2.86 5.72
N LYS A 69 8.75 2.93 5.43
CA LYS A 69 9.66 1.79 5.25
C LYS A 69 9.72 0.93 6.51
#